data_AF-A0A4Q8QRH7-F1
#
_entry.id   AF-A0A4Q8QRH7-F1
#
_cell.length_a   1.000
_cell.length_b   1.000
_cell.length_c   1.000
_cell.angle_alpha   90.00
_cell.angle_beta   90.00
_cell.angle_gamma   90.00
#
_symmetry.space_group_name_H-M   'P 1'
#
loop_
_entity.id
_entity.type
_entity.pdbx_description
1 polymer ?
#
loop_
_entity_poly.entity_id
_entity_poly.type
_entity_poly.pdbx_seq_one_letter_code
_entity_poly.pdbx_strand_id
1 'polypeptide(L)' 'MLKALGIDEVAIKRQEPGVLHDMRRVCALCIEKSRCNSELEAGTAALHHREYCANTYTIDSLEPKPDQTELQLRGPCCC' A
#
# COMPACT_ATOMS: atom_id res chain seq x y z
N MET A 1 -9.18 1.44 -4.06
CA MET A 1 -7.99 0.65 -3.70
C MET A 1 -7.39 1.08 -2.38
N LEU A 2 -6.60 2.17 -2.28
CA LEU A 2 -5.88 2.55 -1.04
C LEU A 2 -6.77 2.55 0.23
N LYS A 3 -7.92 3.23 0.17
CA LYS A 3 -8.92 3.22 1.24
C LYS A 3 -9.39 1.81 1.64
N ALA A 4 -9.57 0.91 0.68
CA ALA A 4 -10.02 -0.46 0.94
C ALA A 4 -8.93 -1.30 1.63
N LEU A 5 -7.66 -0.89 1.53
CA LEU A 5 -6.51 -1.48 2.23
C LEU A 5 -6.19 -0.74 3.54
N GLY A 6 -6.98 0.26 3.93
CA GLY A 6 -6.72 1.08 5.11
C GLY A 6 -5.54 2.05 4.97
N ILE A 7 -5.03 2.26 3.77
CA ILE A 7 -3.91 3.15 3.50
C ILE A 7 -4.41 4.60 3.37
N ASP A 8 -3.83 5.51 4.16
CA ASP A 8 -4.17 6.94 4.16
C ASP A 8 -3.51 7.68 2.98
N GLU A 9 -4.29 7.91 1.93
CA GLU A 9 -3.86 8.66 0.75
C GLU A 9 -3.45 10.12 1.07
N VAL A 10 -4.02 10.75 2.10
CA VAL A 10 -3.66 12.12 2.50
C VAL A 10 -2.28 12.14 3.14
N ALA A 11 -1.97 11.13 3.96
CA ALA A 11 -0.63 10.96 4.53
C ALA A 11 0.42 10.78 3.42
N ILE A 12 0.15 9.92 2.42
CA ILE A 12 1.05 9.74 1.26
C ILE A 12 1.21 11.05 0.50
N LYS A 13 0.12 11.75 0.19
CA LYS A 13 0.18 13.04 -0.53
C LYS A 13 1.07 14.06 0.18
N ARG A 14 1.06 14.07 1.51
CA ARG A 14 1.83 15.01 2.33
C ARG A 14 3.31 14.59 2.46
N GLN A 15 3.59 13.30 2.64
CA GLN A 15 4.93 12.80 2.91
C GLN A 15 5.70 12.46 1.62
N GLU A 16 5.02 11.82 0.68
CA GLU A 16 5.61 11.27 -0.55
C GLU A 16 4.71 11.57 -1.78
N PRO A 17 4.51 12.85 -2.14
CA PRO A 17 3.62 13.23 -3.24
C PRO A 17 4.01 12.60 -4.59
N GLY A 18 5.31 12.34 -4.82
CA GLY A 18 5.81 11.66 -6.00
C GLY A 18 5.31 10.21 -6.11
N VAL A 19 5.31 9.47 -5.00
CA VAL A 19 4.78 8.10 -4.94
C VAL A 19 3.31 8.08 -5.30
N LEU A 20 2.51 8.99 -4.74
CA LEU A 20 1.09 9.07 -5.07
C LEU A 20 0.84 9.42 -6.55
N HIS A 21 1.64 10.31 -7.11
CA HIS A 21 1.56 10.67 -8.52
C HIS A 21 1.86 9.46 -9.42
N ASP A 22 2.94 8.74 -9.14
CA ASP A 22 3.35 7.59 -9.96
C ASP A 22 2.38 6.42 -9.83
N MET A 23 1.89 6.14 -8.62
CA MET A 23 0.84 5.14 -8.41
C MET A 23 -0.44 5.47 -9.18
N ARG A 24 -0.84 6.75 -9.24
CA ARG A 24 -2.00 7.19 -10.03
C ARG A 24 -1.77 6.97 -11.52
N ARG A 25 -0.56 7.22 -12.03
CA ARG A 25 -0.20 6.95 -13.44
C ARG A 25 -0.24 5.46 -13.75
N VAL A 26 0.37 4.62 -12.91
CA VAL A 26 0.33 3.15 -13.04
C VAL A 26 -1.13 2.66 -13.00
N CYS A 27 -1.91 3.16 -12.05
CA CYS A 27 -3.33 2.83 -11.94
C CYS A 27 -4.09 3.26 -13.19
N ALA A 28 -3.85 4.46 -13.72
CA ALA A 28 -4.53 5.00 -14.90
C ALA A 28 -4.34 4.11 -16.15
N LEU A 29 -3.18 3.47 -16.28
CA LEU A 29 -2.81 2.60 -17.40
C LEU A 29 -3.06 1.10 -17.15
N CYS A 30 -3.55 0.73 -15.97
CA CYS A 30 -3.74 -0.68 -15.59
C CYS A 30 -4.83 -1.35 -16.46
N ILE A 31 -4.48 -2.50 -17.05
CA ILE A 31 -5.40 -3.30 -17.87
C ILE A 31 -6.41 -4.10 -17.02
N GLU A 32 -6.06 -4.43 -15.78
CA GLU A 32 -6.89 -5.18 -14.83
C GLU A 32 -7.90 -4.30 -14.05
N LYS A 33 -8.20 -3.08 -14.54
CA LYS A 33 -9.11 -2.14 -13.87
C LYS A 33 -10.50 -2.73 -13.63
N SER A 34 -11.02 -3.50 -14.59
CA SER A 34 -12.34 -4.13 -14.45
C SER A 34 -12.37 -5.07 -13.26
N ARG A 35 -11.38 -5.97 -13.15
CA ARG A 35 -11.22 -6.89 -12.01
C ARG A 35 -11.07 -6.09 -10.71
N CYS A 36 -10.22 -5.07 -10.71
CA CYS A 36 -10.02 -4.21 -9.55
C CYS A 36 -11.33 -3.59 -9.04
N ASN A 37 -12.20 -3.10 -9.92
CA ASN A 37 -13.48 -2.53 -9.52
C ASN A 37 -14.42 -3.59 -8.94
N SER A 38 -14.51 -4.76 -9.57
CA SER A 38 -15.33 -5.87 -9.06
C SER A 38 -14.89 -6.34 -7.66
N GLU A 39 -13.57 -6.46 -7.44
CA GLU A 39 -13.01 -6.84 -6.12
C GLU A 39 -13.23 -5.74 -5.07
N LEU A 40 -13.26 -4.47 -5.46
CA LEU A 40 -13.60 -3.36 -4.57
C LEU A 40 -15.08 -3.35 -4.20
N GLU A 41 -15.96 -3.65 -5.16
CA GLU A 41 -17.41 -3.78 -4.94
C GLU A 41 -17.74 -4.99 -4.07
N ALA A 42 -17.04 -6.11 -4.27
CA ALA A 42 -17.17 -7.31 -3.45
C ALA A 42 -16.52 -7.17 -2.06
N GLY A 43 -15.71 -6.14 -1.83
CA GLY A 43 -14.97 -5.96 -0.58
C GLY A 43 -13.79 -6.93 -0.40
N THR A 44 -13.38 -7.64 -1.46
CA THR A 44 -12.34 -8.69 -1.45
C THR A 44 -10.98 -8.22 -1.94
N ALA A 45 -10.87 -6.95 -2.37
CA ALA A 45 -9.61 -6.36 -2.86
C ALA A 45 -8.42 -6.53 -1.88
N ALA A 46 -8.64 -6.46 -0.57
CA ALA A 46 -7.55 -6.66 0.41
C ALA A 46 -6.91 -8.04 0.32
N LEU A 47 -7.70 -9.07 -0.01
CA LEU A 47 -7.23 -10.45 -0.14
C LEU A 47 -6.54 -10.70 -1.49
N HIS A 48 -7.08 -10.11 -2.57
CA HIS A 48 -6.70 -10.49 -3.94
C HIS A 48 -5.87 -9.46 -4.71
N HIS A 49 -5.65 -8.25 -4.18
CA HIS A 49 -4.96 -7.19 -4.94
C HIS A 49 -3.58 -7.61 -5.45
N ARG A 50 -2.87 -8.48 -4.73
CA ARG A 50 -1.54 -8.99 -5.13
C ARG A 50 -1.55 -9.77 -6.44
N GLU A 51 -2.71 -10.25 -6.86
CA GLU A 51 -2.87 -11.05 -8.09
C GLU A 51 -3.07 -10.21 -9.34
N TYR A 52 -3.46 -8.94 -9.21
CA TYR A 52 -3.87 -8.12 -10.37
C TYR A 52 -3.42 -6.66 -10.32
N CYS A 53 -3.12 -6.11 -9.13
CA CYS A 53 -2.81 -4.71 -8.99
C CYS A 53 -1.36 -4.44 -9.42
N ALA A 54 -1.17 -3.64 -10.46
CA ALA A 54 0.16 -3.20 -10.90
C ALA A 54 0.91 -2.34 -9.85
N ASN A 55 0.20 -1.85 -8.82
CA ASN A 55 0.79 -1.11 -7.70
C ASN A 55 1.09 -1.99 -6.47
N THR A 56 0.93 -3.32 -6.54
CA THR A 56 1.08 -4.22 -5.38
C THR A 56 2.36 -3.98 -4.60
N TYR A 57 3.50 -3.93 -5.29
CA TYR A 57 4.80 -3.73 -4.62
C TYR A 57 4.88 -2.42 -3.83
N THR A 58 4.34 -1.33 -4.40
CA THR A 58 4.29 -0.03 -3.72
C THR A 58 3.32 -0.05 -2.55
N ILE A 59 2.15 -0.66 -2.74
CA ILE A 59 1.14 -0.84 -1.69
C ILE A 59 1.72 -1.60 -0.50
N ASP A 60 2.38 -2.73 -0.73
CA ASP A 60 3.02 -3.56 0.30
C ASP A 60 4.09 -2.79 1.10
N SER A 61 4.76 -1.83 0.44
CA SER A 61 5.77 -0.99 1.08
C SER A 61 5.16 0.13 1.93
N LEU A 62 3.91 0.52 1.65
CA LEU A 62 3.14 1.54 2.37
C LEU A 62 2.29 0.96 3.50
N GLU A 63 2.03 -0.34 3.48
CA GLU A 63 1.33 -1.02 4.58
C GLU A 63 2.13 -0.83 5.89
N PRO A 64 1.45 -0.47 7.00
CA PRO A 64 2.10 -0.37 8.30
C PRO A 64 2.77 -1.70 8.63
N LYS A 65 4.11 -1.72 8.67
CA LYS A 65 4.83 -2.88 9.20
C LYS A 65 4.51 -2.97 10.69
N PRO A 66 4.18 -4.16 11.23
CA PRO A 66 4.12 -4.33 12.66
C PRO A 66 5.44 -3.85 13.26
N ASP A 67 5.30 -3.05 14.31
CA ASP A 67 6.33 -2.20 14.91
C ASP A 67 7.72 -2.84 14.96
N GLN A 68 8.65 -2.37 14.10
CA GLN A 68 10.05 -2.74 14.17
C GLN A 68 10.84 -1.91 15.20
N THR A 69 10.18 -1.01 15.95
CA THR A 69 10.80 -0.16 16.96
C THR A 69 11.26 -0.98 18.18
N GLU A 70 10.63 -2.11 18.50
CA GLU A 70 11.09 -2.97 19.60
C GLU A 70 12.42 -3.71 19.33
N LEU A 71 12.81 -3.93 18.06
CA LEU A 71 14.02 -4.72 17.76
C LEU A 71 15.30 -3.86 17.73
N GLN A 72 15.21 -2.55 17.52
CA GLN A 72 16.38 -1.66 17.49
C GLN A 72 16.76 -1.08 18.87
N LEU A 73 15.86 -1.14 19.86
CA LEU A 73 16.05 -0.54 21.20
C LEU A 73 16.73 -1.48 22.22
N ARG A 74 16.97 -2.75 21.88
CA ARG A 74 17.77 -3.69 22.69
C ARG A 74 19.18 -3.88 22.11
N GLY A 75 19.90 -2.78 21.86
CA GLY A 75 21.36 -2.84 21.84
C GLY A 75 21.85 -3.23 23.24
N PRO A 76 22.84 -4.14 23.39
CA PRO A 76 23.29 -4.54 24.72
C PRO A 76 23.85 -3.31 25.44
N CYS A 77 23.24 -2.96 26.58
CA CYS A 77 23.85 -2.02 27.52
C CYS A 77 25.24 -2.56 27.87
N CYS A 78 26.30 -1.83 27.50
CA CYS A 78 27.63 -2.06 28.03
C CYS A 78 27.57 -1.76 29.55
N CYS A 79 27.78 -2.80 30.36
CA CYS A 79 28.13 -2.66 31.77
C CYS A 79 29.54 -2.06 31.92
#